data_AF-A0A8C4P5J7-F1
#
_entry.id   AF-A0A8C4P5J7-F1
#
_cell.length_a   1.000
_cell.length_b   1.000
_cell.length_c   1.000
_cell.angle_alpha   90.00
_cell.angle_beta   90.00
_cell.angle_gamma   90.00
#
_symmetry.space_group_name_H-M   'P 1'
#
loop_
_entity.id
_entity.type
_entity.pdbx_description
1 polymer ?
#
loop_
_entity_poly.entity_id
_entity_poly.type
_entity_poly.pdbx_seq_one_letter_code
_entity_poly.pdbx_strand_id
1 'polypeptide(L)'
;MMSVIHRLTAGWLLDHLSFINQCGYEIYDSSAHPRCVSPNTCVPSAGDHCAPPGDAVETEGKTRKTRYVFREEFFDILKPHIVAAPQEQLWQGGSEVSLTETEASSSRVEHREGTKGDVGDLVASARKKRKRKCVLNQGELDALEYHTKIRELIWEGTLHLVQEGLRSGFLHCSTTKLSCSKNVVPRHIGCGLAELCEMAKQFPAINDSDHQPVQAIDDETFIPEQDLLSCVTENNSNRAKMIVLMGQKYLVPPKSSFLLSDISCLQPLLNYKKKYDVIVMDPPWENKSVKRSNRYGHLYSWQMKQIPVSALAAPNCLVITWVTNRQKHLRFVKDELYPHWSVKTLAEWHWVKITRSGEFVLPLDSSHKKPYEVLVLGRVQGSVEETLRKSDDVLPIPDHKLIVSVPCSLHSHKPPLTEVLAEFIKPDVECLELFARNLQPGWTSWGNEVLKFQHIDYFTVLQDES
;
A
#
# COMPACT_ATOMS: atom_id res chain seq x y z
N MET A 1 -21.27 -5.25 0.99
CA MET A 1 -20.31 -6.10 0.26
C MET A 1 -19.17 -6.39 1.24
N MET A 2 -18.64 -7.61 1.30
CA MET A 2 -17.52 -7.94 2.19
C MET A 2 -16.20 -7.67 1.45
N SER A 3 -15.17 -7.15 2.11
CA SER A 3 -13.86 -6.91 1.47
C SER A 3 -13.04 -8.20 1.41
N VAL A 4 -13.14 -9.05 2.43
CA VAL A 4 -12.72 -10.46 2.37
C VAL A 4 -13.82 -11.28 1.68
N ILE A 5 -13.55 -11.77 0.47
CA ILE A 5 -14.48 -12.60 -0.30
C ILE A 5 -14.46 -14.04 0.18
N HIS A 6 -13.27 -14.59 0.39
CA HIS A 6 -13.07 -15.94 0.92
C HIS A 6 -11.92 -15.98 1.90
N ARG A 7 -12.05 -16.86 2.90
CA ARG A 7 -11.04 -17.17 3.90
C ARG A 7 -10.81 -18.67 3.92
N LEU A 8 -9.58 -19.09 3.61
CA LEU A 8 -9.13 -20.47 3.61
C LEU A 8 -7.91 -20.64 4.51
N THR A 9 -7.52 -21.89 4.77
CA THR A 9 -6.29 -22.18 5.51
C THR A 9 -5.05 -21.57 4.86
N ALA A 10 -5.01 -21.45 3.53
CA ALA A 10 -3.90 -20.80 2.82
C ALA A 10 -3.86 -19.28 3.00
N GLY A 11 -5.00 -18.63 3.27
CA GLY A 11 -5.09 -17.17 3.34
C GLY A 11 -6.44 -16.62 2.86
N TRP A 12 -6.43 -15.44 2.25
CA TRP A 12 -7.63 -14.68 1.93
C TRP A 12 -7.69 -14.29 0.45
N LEU A 13 -8.90 -14.32 -0.13
CA LEU A 13 -9.21 -13.67 -1.39
C LEU A 13 -9.88 -12.33 -1.07
N LEU A 14 -9.26 -11.22 -1.49
CA LEU A 14 -9.75 -9.88 -1.20
C LEU A 14 -10.31 -9.20 -2.45
N ASP A 15 -11.43 -8.51 -2.26
CA ASP A 15 -11.88 -7.43 -3.12
C ASP A 15 -11.22 -6.13 -2.67
N HIS A 16 -10.06 -5.85 -3.26
CA HIS A 16 -9.25 -4.68 -2.96
C HIS A 16 -10.03 -3.37 -3.18
N LEU A 17 -10.83 -3.27 -4.25
CA LEU A 17 -11.61 -2.07 -4.54
C LEU A 17 -12.74 -1.89 -3.52
N SER A 18 -13.47 -2.97 -3.22
CA SER A 18 -14.53 -2.94 -2.21
C SER A 18 -13.98 -2.53 -0.84
N PHE A 19 -12.78 -2.97 -0.48
CA PHE A 19 -12.12 -2.54 0.75
C PHE A 19 -11.97 -1.01 0.81
N ILE A 20 -11.41 -0.40 -0.24
CA ILE A 20 -11.22 1.06 -0.30
C ILE A 20 -12.58 1.77 -0.23
N ASN A 21 -13.60 1.24 -0.90
CA ASN A 21 -14.92 1.85 -0.97
C ASN A 21 -15.76 1.68 0.31
N GLN A 22 -15.33 0.79 1.21
CA GLN A 22 -15.90 0.65 2.55
C GLN A 22 -15.31 1.65 3.56
N CYS A 23 -14.33 2.46 3.16
CA CYS A 23 -13.73 3.48 4.02
C CYS A 23 -14.64 4.67 4.37
N GLY A 24 -15.95 4.63 4.06
CA GLY A 24 -16.91 5.64 4.54
C GLY A 24 -16.75 7.03 3.92
N TYR A 25 -16.43 7.13 2.63
CA TYR A 25 -16.29 8.39 1.90
C TYR A 25 -17.63 9.08 1.59
N GLU A 26 -18.36 9.45 2.64
CA GLU A 26 -19.66 10.13 2.58
C GLU A 26 -19.55 11.52 3.19
N ILE A 27 -19.91 12.55 2.41
CA ILE A 27 -19.90 13.97 2.82
C ILE A 27 -21.34 14.50 2.82
N TYR A 28 -21.64 15.34 3.81
CA TYR A 28 -22.95 15.98 3.96
C TYR A 28 -22.82 17.46 3.66
N ASP A 29 -23.72 17.97 2.84
CA ASP A 29 -23.74 19.39 2.48
C ASP A 29 -24.42 20.19 3.61
N SER A 30 -23.63 21.02 4.30
CA SER A 30 -24.08 21.94 5.37
C SER A 30 -24.86 23.14 4.83
N SER A 31 -24.93 23.34 3.51
CA SER A 31 -25.44 24.57 2.89
C SER A 31 -26.98 24.76 2.90
N ALA A 32 -27.76 23.91 3.57
CA ALA A 32 -29.20 24.07 3.72
C ALA A 32 -29.60 24.78 5.02
N HIS A 33 -29.03 25.95 5.31
CA HIS A 33 -29.59 26.86 6.31
C HIS A 33 -29.94 28.19 5.62
N PRO A 34 -31.23 28.59 5.53
CA PRO A 34 -31.55 29.92 5.04
C PRO A 34 -30.94 30.93 6.01
N ARG A 35 -30.06 31.81 5.49
CA ARG A 35 -29.55 32.98 6.21
C ARG A 35 -30.75 33.74 6.75
N CYS A 36 -31.01 33.62 8.05
CA CYS A 36 -31.99 34.47 8.71
C CYS A 36 -31.41 35.89 8.70
N VAL A 37 -31.92 36.70 7.78
CA VAL A 37 -31.62 38.13 7.72
C VAL A 37 -32.21 38.75 8.98
N SER A 38 -31.36 39.13 9.94
CA SER A 38 -31.79 39.92 11.09
C SER A 38 -32.22 41.31 10.63
N PRO A 39 -33.45 41.79 10.92
CA PRO A 39 -33.74 43.20 10.93
C PRO A 39 -33.51 43.72 12.35
N ASN A 40 -32.49 44.56 12.51
CA ASN A 40 -32.39 45.47 13.64
C ASN A 40 -33.60 46.41 13.64
N THR A 41 -34.41 46.46 14.71
CA THR A 41 -34.84 47.72 15.36
C THR A 41 -35.45 47.45 16.75
N CYS A 42 -34.96 48.14 17.78
CA CYS A 42 -35.55 48.22 19.12
C CYS A 42 -36.81 49.10 19.15
N VAL A 43 -37.82 48.77 19.99
CA VAL A 43 -38.56 49.65 20.95
C VAL A 43 -39.37 48.73 21.92
N PRO A 44 -39.49 49.04 23.24
CA PRO A 44 -40.19 48.19 24.21
C PRO A 44 -41.67 48.57 24.40
N SER A 45 -42.53 47.58 24.68
CA SER A 45 -43.81 47.81 25.37
C SER A 45 -44.30 46.53 26.06
N ALA A 46 -44.83 46.72 27.27
CA ALA A 46 -45.31 45.69 28.19
C ALA A 46 -46.64 45.06 27.72
N GLY A 47 -46.88 43.81 28.15
CA GLY A 47 -48.17 43.16 28.07
C GLY A 47 -48.08 41.65 28.25
N ASP A 48 -48.54 41.16 29.40
CA ASP A 48 -48.79 39.75 29.70
C ASP A 48 -49.62 39.06 28.62
N HIS A 49 -49.33 37.78 28.34
CA HIS A 49 -50.27 36.64 28.34
C HIS A 49 -49.60 35.39 27.77
N CYS A 50 -49.53 34.33 28.58
CA CYS A 50 -49.12 32.98 28.18
C CYS A 50 -50.19 32.33 27.30
N ALA A 51 -49.80 31.82 26.13
CA ALA A 51 -50.57 30.89 25.30
C ALA A 51 -49.63 29.76 24.79
N PRO A 52 -50.14 28.53 24.59
CA PRO A 52 -49.32 27.32 24.52
C PRO A 52 -48.57 27.19 23.18
N PRO A 53 -47.48 26.41 23.12
CA PRO A 53 -46.72 26.23 21.89
C PRO A 53 -47.55 25.39 20.90
N GLY A 54 -47.90 26.00 19.76
CA GLY A 54 -48.41 25.27 18.60
C GLY A 54 -47.28 24.47 17.95
N ASP A 55 -47.58 23.24 17.56
CA ASP A 55 -46.67 22.31 16.91
C ASP A 55 -45.97 22.94 15.70
N ALA A 56 -44.72 23.33 15.89
CA ALA A 56 -43.78 23.53 14.81
C ALA A 56 -43.45 22.14 14.26
N VAL A 57 -44.08 21.77 13.14
CA VAL A 57 -43.57 20.69 12.30
C VAL A 57 -42.19 21.12 11.84
N GLU A 58 -41.16 20.62 12.54
CA GLU A 58 -39.79 20.62 12.04
C GLU A 58 -39.79 19.83 10.74
N THR A 59 -39.88 20.52 9.62
CA THR A 59 -39.43 19.96 8.35
C THR A 59 -37.93 19.71 8.50
N GLU A 60 -37.57 18.47 8.85
CA GLU A 60 -36.20 17.96 8.76
C GLU A 60 -35.65 18.33 7.37
N GLY A 61 -34.75 19.32 7.33
CA GLY A 61 -34.03 19.67 6.12
C GLY A 61 -33.25 18.45 5.68
N LYS A 62 -33.69 17.82 4.59
CA LYS A 62 -33.07 16.61 4.03
C LYS A 62 -31.62 16.96 3.66
N THR A 63 -30.68 16.60 4.54
CA THR A 63 -29.26 16.92 4.37
C THR A 63 -28.78 16.18 3.12
N ARG A 64 -28.31 16.90 2.11
CA ARG A 64 -27.87 16.28 0.87
C ARG A 64 -26.58 15.50 1.14
N LYS A 65 -26.65 14.19 0.96
CA LYS A 65 -25.53 13.26 1.12
C LYS A 65 -24.88 13.04 -0.24
N THR A 66 -23.55 13.12 -0.28
CA THR A 66 -22.75 12.79 -1.48
C THR A 66 -21.81 11.66 -1.12
N ARG A 67 -21.93 10.53 -1.82
CA ARG A 67 -21.04 9.37 -1.66
C ARG A 67 -19.99 9.36 -2.75
N TYR A 68 -18.73 9.25 -2.34
CA TYR A 68 -17.60 9.10 -3.24
C TYR A 68 -17.14 7.64 -3.26
N VAL A 69 -16.87 7.13 -4.46
CA VAL A 69 -16.37 5.78 -4.68
C VAL A 69 -15.13 5.83 -5.53
N PHE A 70 -14.09 5.13 -5.09
CA PHE A 70 -12.85 4.98 -5.81
C PHE A 70 -13.11 4.33 -7.16
N ARG A 71 -12.46 4.88 -8.18
CA ARG A 71 -12.64 4.54 -9.58
C ARG A 71 -12.29 3.08 -9.86
N GLU A 72 -13.24 2.34 -10.41
CA GLU A 72 -13.11 0.90 -10.65
C GLU A 72 -12.13 0.57 -11.78
N GLU A 73 -11.93 1.49 -12.73
CA GLU A 73 -11.03 1.30 -13.87
C GLU A 73 -9.58 1.05 -13.44
N PHE A 74 -9.22 1.46 -12.22
CA PHE A 74 -7.90 1.18 -11.68
C PHE A 74 -7.71 -0.31 -11.34
N PHE A 75 -8.77 -1.11 -11.29
CA PHE A 75 -8.77 -2.53 -10.92
C PHE A 75 -9.19 -3.45 -12.09
N ASP A 76 -9.25 -2.91 -13.31
CA ASP A 76 -9.64 -3.64 -14.52
C ASP A 76 -8.47 -4.37 -15.18
N ILE A 77 -7.81 -5.26 -14.42
CA ILE A 77 -6.73 -6.09 -14.95
C ILE A 77 -7.33 -7.37 -15.52
N LEU A 78 -7.67 -7.31 -16.82
CA LEU A 78 -8.32 -8.39 -17.55
C LEU A 78 -7.34 -9.38 -18.19
N LYS A 79 -6.07 -9.01 -18.36
CA LYS A 79 -5.04 -9.84 -19.01
C LYS A 79 -3.73 -9.79 -18.23
N PRO A 80 -2.97 -10.90 -18.20
CA PRO A 80 -1.59 -10.88 -17.70
C PRO A 80 -0.77 -9.82 -18.45
N HIS A 81 0.10 -9.11 -17.74
CA HIS A 81 0.99 -8.10 -18.33
C HIS A 81 2.04 -8.73 -19.26
N ILE A 82 2.33 -10.01 -19.06
CA ILE A 82 3.17 -10.83 -19.93
C ILE A 82 2.47 -12.18 -20.06
N VAL A 83 2.12 -12.56 -21.29
CA VAL A 83 1.64 -13.91 -21.60
C VAL A 83 2.85 -14.83 -21.59
N ALA A 84 2.87 -15.84 -20.71
CA ALA A 84 3.88 -16.89 -20.80
C ALA A 84 3.74 -17.58 -22.17
N ALA A 85 4.85 -17.93 -22.81
CA ALA A 85 4.78 -18.85 -23.95
C ALA A 85 4.03 -20.11 -23.49
N PRO A 86 3.14 -20.70 -24.31
CA PRO A 86 2.44 -21.93 -23.94
C PRO A 86 3.51 -22.95 -23.54
N GLN A 87 3.55 -23.27 -22.25
CA GLN A 87 4.41 -24.33 -21.76
C GLN A 87 3.80 -25.61 -22.34
N GLU A 88 4.56 -26.31 -23.20
CA GLU A 88 4.16 -27.61 -23.71
C GLU A 88 3.64 -28.44 -22.53
N GLN A 89 2.46 -28.98 -22.73
CA GLN A 89 1.70 -29.76 -21.77
C GLN A 89 2.60 -30.84 -21.17
N LEU A 90 3.11 -30.62 -19.96
CA LEU A 90 3.67 -31.70 -19.16
C LEU A 90 2.51 -32.44 -18.48
N TRP A 91 1.67 -33.04 -19.32
CA TRP A 91 0.81 -34.15 -18.98
C TRP A 91 1.46 -35.39 -19.58
N GLN A 92 2.39 -36.02 -18.87
CA GLN A 92 2.58 -37.47 -18.84
C GLN A 92 3.74 -37.88 -17.92
N GLY A 93 3.63 -39.09 -17.41
CA GLY A 93 4.42 -39.69 -16.33
C GLY A 93 5.94 -39.69 -16.57
N GLY A 94 6.65 -39.81 -15.46
CA GLY A 94 8.09 -39.59 -15.39
C GLY A 94 8.96 -40.60 -16.11
N SER A 95 10.25 -40.26 -16.16
CA SER A 95 11.35 -41.22 -16.03
C SER A 95 12.61 -40.44 -15.64
N GLU A 96 13.29 -40.91 -14.59
CA GLU A 96 14.66 -40.56 -14.26
C GLU A 96 15.59 -40.73 -15.46
N VAL A 97 16.59 -39.86 -15.66
CA VAL A 97 17.94 -40.27 -16.09
C VAL A 97 19.02 -39.27 -15.62
N SER A 98 19.86 -39.77 -14.70
CA SER A 98 21.32 -39.68 -14.54
C SER A 98 22.14 -38.49 -15.07
N LEU A 99 22.96 -37.96 -14.15
CA LEU A 99 24.24 -37.28 -14.36
C LEU A 99 25.22 -38.18 -15.12
N THR A 100 25.99 -37.63 -16.05
CA THR A 100 27.38 -38.06 -16.30
C THR A 100 28.22 -36.89 -16.82
N GLU A 101 29.34 -36.69 -16.15
CA GLU A 101 30.46 -35.86 -16.55
C GLU A 101 31.10 -36.37 -17.86
N THR A 102 31.69 -35.47 -18.64
CA THR A 102 32.75 -35.87 -19.58
C THR A 102 33.76 -34.75 -19.72
N GLU A 103 34.94 -34.99 -19.17
CA GLU A 103 36.17 -34.23 -19.42
C GLU A 103 36.55 -34.30 -20.90
N ALA A 104 37.08 -33.20 -21.43
CA ALA A 104 37.95 -33.23 -22.60
C ALA A 104 39.02 -32.16 -22.47
N SER A 105 40.18 -32.60 -22.02
CA SER A 105 41.46 -31.93 -22.13
C SER A 105 41.91 -31.91 -23.60
N SER A 106 42.48 -30.79 -24.05
CA SER A 106 43.46 -30.80 -25.14
C SER A 106 44.29 -29.52 -25.08
N SER A 107 45.59 -29.73 -25.15
CA SER A 107 46.66 -28.77 -24.93
C SER A 107 47.32 -28.36 -26.26
N ARG A 108 48.03 -27.21 -26.20
CA ARG A 108 49.08 -26.73 -27.14
C ARG A 108 48.57 -26.28 -28.53
N VAL A 109 49.14 -25.30 -29.24
CA VAL A 109 50.54 -24.86 -29.40
C VAL A 109 50.54 -23.37 -29.80
N GLU A 110 51.47 -22.57 -29.27
CA GLU A 110 51.86 -21.26 -29.82
C GLU A 110 52.78 -21.44 -31.03
N HIS A 111 52.57 -20.67 -32.10
CA HIS A 111 53.65 -20.24 -32.99
C HIS A 111 53.37 -18.86 -33.59
N ARG A 112 54.37 -17.97 -33.47
CA ARG A 112 54.52 -16.68 -34.15
C ARG A 112 55.11 -16.88 -35.55
N GLU A 113 54.67 -16.08 -36.53
CA GLU A 113 55.49 -15.16 -37.36
C GLU A 113 54.72 -14.67 -38.62
N GLY A 114 55.02 -13.45 -39.07
CA GLY A 114 55.04 -13.13 -40.51
C GLY A 114 53.98 -12.19 -41.11
N THR A 115 54.26 -10.88 -41.05
CA THR A 115 54.26 -9.87 -42.14
C THR A 115 53.02 -9.58 -43.02
N LYS A 116 52.75 -8.26 -43.10
CA LYS A 116 51.82 -7.46 -43.95
C LYS A 116 51.58 -7.92 -45.41
N GLY A 117 50.35 -7.72 -45.85
CA GLY A 117 49.94 -7.59 -47.25
C GLY A 117 48.49 -7.07 -47.36
N ASP A 118 48.27 -6.09 -48.22
CA ASP A 118 47.11 -5.20 -48.35
C ASP A 118 45.97 -5.79 -49.23
N VAL A 119 44.87 -5.04 -49.31
CA VAL A 119 43.73 -5.11 -50.25
C VAL A 119 42.49 -5.86 -49.76
N GLY A 120 41.39 -5.09 -49.69
CA GLY A 120 40.14 -5.48 -49.05
C GLY A 120 39.18 -6.29 -49.90
N ASP A 121 38.12 -6.74 -49.22
CA ASP A 121 36.82 -6.86 -49.83
C ASP A 121 35.70 -6.87 -48.79
N LEU A 122 34.62 -6.18 -49.14
CA LEU A 122 33.40 -6.00 -48.36
C LEU A 122 32.61 -7.32 -48.32
N VAL A 123 32.58 -8.00 -47.17
CA VAL A 123 31.54 -9.01 -46.90
C VAL A 123 30.95 -8.77 -45.51
N ALA A 124 29.68 -8.35 -45.53
CA ALA A 124 28.86 -8.13 -44.35
C ALA A 124 28.72 -9.42 -43.52
N SER A 125 29.45 -9.52 -42.41
CA SER A 125 29.17 -10.56 -41.41
C SER A 125 28.00 -10.10 -40.54
N ALA A 126 26.84 -10.71 -40.76
CA ALA A 126 25.73 -10.67 -39.81
C ALA A 126 26.21 -11.32 -38.51
N ARG A 127 26.70 -10.50 -37.57
CA ARG A 127 26.94 -10.92 -36.18
C ARG A 127 25.60 -11.32 -35.57
N LYS A 128 25.23 -12.59 -35.70
CA LYS A 128 24.29 -13.25 -34.78
C LYS A 128 24.84 -12.98 -33.38
N LYS A 129 24.24 -12.04 -32.65
CA LYS A 129 24.49 -11.84 -31.22
C LYS A 129 24.12 -13.17 -30.55
N ARG A 130 25.10 -14.04 -30.34
CA ARG A 130 25.01 -15.15 -29.39
C ARG A 130 24.53 -14.49 -28.10
N LYS A 131 23.28 -14.77 -27.69
CA LYS A 131 22.80 -14.42 -26.34
C LYS A 131 23.83 -15.04 -25.40
N ARG A 132 24.70 -14.22 -24.80
CA ARG A 132 25.55 -14.66 -23.70
C ARG A 132 24.60 -15.27 -22.68
N LYS A 133 24.81 -16.55 -22.34
CA LYS A 133 24.15 -17.18 -21.19
C LYS A 133 24.45 -16.26 -20.02
N CYS A 134 23.46 -15.50 -19.56
CA CYS A 134 23.65 -14.51 -18.52
C CYS A 134 23.86 -15.31 -17.24
N VAL A 135 25.09 -15.34 -16.75
CA VAL A 135 25.39 -15.87 -15.42
C VAL A 135 24.66 -14.98 -14.44
N LEU A 136 23.69 -15.54 -13.71
CA LEU A 136 22.94 -14.83 -12.69
C LEU A 136 23.93 -14.31 -11.64
N ASN A 137 23.71 -13.08 -11.16
CA ASN A 137 24.48 -12.57 -10.04
C ASN A 137 24.02 -13.23 -8.73
N GLN A 138 24.83 -13.14 -7.66
CA GLN A 138 24.50 -13.78 -6.38
C GLN A 138 23.11 -13.39 -5.86
N GLY A 139 22.72 -12.12 -5.97
CA GLY A 139 21.40 -11.67 -5.53
C GLY A 139 20.23 -12.23 -6.36
N GLU A 140 20.47 -12.58 -7.63
CA GLU A 140 19.50 -13.28 -8.48
C GLU A 140 19.44 -14.77 -8.14
N LEU A 141 20.56 -15.40 -7.80
CA LEU A 141 20.60 -16.78 -7.30
C LEU A 141 19.87 -16.92 -5.97
N ASP A 142 20.15 -16.03 -5.01
CA ASP A 142 19.46 -16.00 -3.72
C ASP A 142 17.94 -15.82 -3.91
N ALA A 143 17.54 -14.95 -4.86
CA ALA A 143 16.13 -14.71 -5.16
C ALA A 143 15.45 -15.93 -5.80
N LEU A 144 16.17 -16.65 -6.66
CA LEU A 144 15.69 -17.89 -7.25
C LEU A 144 15.54 -18.98 -6.18
N GLU A 145 16.54 -19.14 -5.31
CA GLU A 145 16.49 -20.11 -4.21
C GLU A 145 15.30 -19.84 -3.28
N TYR A 146 15.12 -18.59 -2.87
CA TYR A 146 13.96 -18.19 -2.06
C TYR A 146 12.64 -18.46 -2.78
N HIS A 147 12.54 -18.12 -4.07
CA HIS A 147 11.35 -18.37 -4.85
C HIS A 147 11.02 -19.87 -4.92
N THR A 148 12.00 -20.73 -5.18
CA THR A 148 11.82 -22.18 -5.23
C THR A 148 11.24 -22.71 -3.91
N LYS A 149 11.64 -22.18 -2.76
CA LYS A 149 11.13 -22.59 -1.44
C LYS A 149 9.64 -22.31 -1.25
N ILE A 150 9.14 -21.18 -1.77
CA ILE A 150 7.75 -20.74 -1.55
C ILE A 150 6.84 -20.96 -2.76
N ARG A 151 7.39 -21.44 -3.88
CA ARG A 151 6.69 -21.55 -5.17
C ARG A 151 5.43 -22.40 -5.08
N GLU A 152 5.56 -23.62 -4.55
CA GLU A 152 4.44 -24.58 -4.47
C GLU A 152 3.33 -24.05 -3.58
N LEU A 153 3.70 -23.49 -2.42
CA LEU A 153 2.75 -22.87 -1.49
C LEU A 153 1.96 -21.73 -2.15
N ILE A 154 2.65 -20.83 -2.87
CA ILE A 154 1.97 -19.73 -3.59
C ILE A 154 1.05 -20.30 -4.67
N TRP A 155 1.52 -21.27 -5.44
CA TRP A 155 0.73 -21.86 -6.52
C TRP A 155 -0.53 -22.56 -6.01
N GLU A 156 -0.40 -23.50 -5.08
CA GLU A 156 -1.52 -24.29 -4.55
C GLU A 156 -2.50 -23.42 -3.75
N GLY A 157 -1.99 -22.56 -2.87
CA GLY A 157 -2.84 -21.68 -2.07
C GLY A 157 -3.61 -20.68 -2.93
N THR A 158 -2.98 -20.14 -3.98
CA THR A 158 -3.67 -19.26 -4.94
C THR A 158 -4.72 -20.02 -5.73
N LEU A 159 -4.41 -21.25 -6.17
CA LEU A 159 -5.34 -22.08 -6.93
C LEU A 159 -6.65 -22.32 -6.16
N HIS A 160 -6.57 -22.69 -4.88
CA HIS A 160 -7.75 -22.90 -4.04
C HIS A 160 -8.56 -21.62 -3.83
N LEU A 161 -7.90 -20.49 -3.57
CA LEU A 161 -8.59 -19.20 -3.40
C LEU A 161 -9.26 -18.75 -4.70
N VAL A 162 -8.62 -18.95 -5.85
CA VAL A 162 -9.19 -18.63 -7.17
C VAL A 162 -10.37 -19.53 -7.51
N GLN A 163 -10.30 -20.82 -7.21
CA GLN A 163 -11.43 -21.75 -7.40
C GLN A 163 -12.66 -21.29 -6.63
N GLU A 164 -12.49 -20.88 -5.37
CA GLU A 164 -13.60 -20.34 -4.58
C GLU A 164 -14.11 -19.00 -5.11
N GLY A 165 -13.21 -18.12 -5.56
CA GLY A 165 -13.57 -16.86 -6.21
C GLY A 165 -14.39 -17.06 -7.48
N LEU A 166 -14.08 -18.08 -8.28
CA LEU A 166 -14.86 -18.46 -9.47
C LEU A 166 -16.21 -19.07 -9.08
N ARG A 167 -16.25 -19.92 -8.05
CA ARG A 167 -17.47 -20.57 -7.56
C ARG A 167 -18.48 -19.56 -6.99
N SER A 168 -18.00 -18.52 -6.31
CA SER A 168 -18.85 -17.43 -5.80
C SER A 168 -19.26 -16.41 -6.86
N GLY A 169 -18.72 -16.51 -8.08
CA GLY A 169 -18.96 -15.55 -9.17
C GLY A 169 -18.22 -14.22 -8.99
N PHE A 170 -17.30 -14.11 -8.03
CA PHE A 170 -16.46 -12.92 -7.84
C PHE A 170 -15.40 -12.80 -8.93
N LEU A 171 -14.78 -13.91 -9.32
CA LEU A 171 -13.88 -14.01 -10.47
C LEU A 171 -14.65 -14.54 -11.68
N HIS A 172 -14.21 -14.16 -12.89
CA HIS A 172 -14.91 -14.52 -14.13
C HIS A 172 -14.01 -15.28 -15.10
N CYS A 173 -14.48 -16.44 -15.57
CA CYS A 173 -13.75 -17.19 -16.59
C CYS A 173 -13.71 -16.40 -17.91
N SER A 174 -12.55 -16.41 -18.59
CA SER A 174 -12.24 -15.57 -19.77
C SER A 174 -13.04 -15.96 -21.05
N THR A 175 -14.09 -16.77 -20.95
CA THR A 175 -14.91 -17.26 -22.07
C THR A 175 -15.97 -16.26 -22.55
N THR A 176 -16.24 -15.21 -21.77
CA THR A 176 -17.15 -14.13 -22.18
C THR A 176 -16.32 -12.96 -22.71
N LYS A 177 -16.51 -12.59 -23.98
CA LYS A 177 -15.94 -11.36 -24.56
C LYS A 177 -16.45 -10.15 -23.78
N LEU A 178 -15.76 -9.76 -22.72
CA LEU A 178 -16.00 -8.47 -22.08
C LEU A 178 -15.71 -7.40 -23.13
N SER A 179 -16.69 -6.55 -23.43
CA SER A 179 -16.53 -5.44 -24.34
C SER A 179 -15.31 -4.63 -23.91
N CYS A 180 -14.37 -4.45 -24.83
CA CYS A 180 -13.14 -3.70 -24.62
C CYS A 180 -13.51 -2.27 -24.21
N SER A 181 -13.62 -2.00 -22.91
CA SER A 181 -13.52 -0.63 -22.43
C SER A 181 -12.10 -0.20 -22.74
N LYS A 182 -11.97 0.92 -23.45
CA LYS A 182 -10.67 1.47 -23.86
C LYS A 182 -9.81 1.52 -22.60
N ASN A 183 -8.59 0.96 -22.65
CA ASN A 183 -7.56 1.18 -21.63
C ASN A 183 -7.29 2.69 -21.60
N VAL A 184 -8.06 3.45 -20.83
CA VAL A 184 -7.77 4.83 -20.53
C VAL A 184 -6.59 4.74 -19.59
N VAL A 185 -5.38 4.92 -20.13
CA VAL A 185 -4.18 5.09 -19.31
C VAL A 185 -4.48 6.27 -18.40
N PRO A 186 -4.63 6.07 -17.08
CA PRO A 186 -4.99 7.16 -16.20
C PRO A 186 -3.90 8.21 -16.30
N ARG A 187 -4.29 9.46 -16.58
CA ARG A 187 -3.36 10.59 -16.58
C ARG A 187 -2.69 10.60 -15.21
N HIS A 188 -1.37 10.61 -15.16
CA HIS A 188 -0.64 10.70 -13.90
C HIS A 188 -1.06 12.01 -13.21
N ILE A 189 -1.86 11.90 -12.17
CA ILE A 189 -2.20 13.04 -11.31
C ILE A 189 -0.94 13.33 -10.52
N GLY A 190 -0.21 14.38 -10.93
CA GLY A 190 0.97 14.82 -10.20
C GLY A 190 0.51 15.39 -8.86
N CYS A 191 0.80 14.70 -7.77
CA CYS A 191 0.61 15.24 -6.43
C CYS A 191 1.92 15.92 -6.00
N GLY A 192 1.93 17.25 -5.92
CA GLY A 192 3.10 18.04 -5.50
C GLY A 192 3.46 17.91 -4.00
N LEU A 193 2.96 16.86 -3.34
CA LEU A 193 3.04 16.65 -1.89
C LEU A 193 4.49 16.42 -1.44
N ALA A 194 5.24 15.62 -2.20
CA ALA A 194 6.64 15.35 -1.88
C ALA A 194 7.49 16.62 -2.03
N GLU A 195 7.26 17.40 -3.10
CA GLU A 195 7.91 18.69 -3.31
C GLU A 195 7.56 19.69 -2.21
N LEU A 196 6.29 19.71 -1.75
CA LEU A 196 5.86 20.52 -0.62
C LEU A 196 6.64 20.15 0.66
N CYS A 197 6.79 18.85 0.96
CA CYS A 197 7.60 18.40 2.09
C CYS A 197 9.09 18.78 1.94
N GLU A 198 9.67 18.72 0.73
CA GLU A 198 11.05 19.17 0.50
C GLU A 198 11.23 20.67 0.72
N MET A 199 10.25 21.48 0.30
CA MET A 199 10.24 22.92 0.59
C MET A 199 10.08 23.17 2.10
N ALA A 200 9.25 22.38 2.77
CA ALA A 200 9.01 22.47 4.21
C ALA A 200 10.30 22.35 5.05
N LYS A 201 11.28 21.56 4.57
CA LYS A 201 12.59 21.39 5.24
C LYS A 201 13.40 22.68 5.40
N GLN A 202 13.11 23.69 4.58
CA GLN A 202 13.85 24.95 4.56
C GLN A 202 13.29 25.96 5.56
N PHE A 203 12.11 25.70 6.14
CA PHE A 203 11.56 26.57 7.17
C PHE A 203 12.31 26.32 8.50
N PRO A 204 12.61 27.37 9.28
CA PRO A 204 13.19 27.21 10.61
C PRO A 204 12.32 26.26 11.43
N ALA A 205 12.96 25.37 12.22
CA ALA A 205 12.24 24.59 13.23
C ALA A 205 11.49 25.59 14.11
N ILE A 206 10.18 25.63 13.96
CA ILE A 206 9.34 26.57 14.70
C ILE A 206 9.40 26.14 16.17
N ASN A 207 9.65 27.10 17.07
CA ASN A 207 9.87 26.85 18.50
C ASN A 207 8.82 25.87 19.06
N ASP A 208 9.28 24.83 19.75
CA ASP A 208 8.47 23.76 20.37
C ASP A 208 7.47 24.26 21.45
N SER A 209 7.43 25.56 21.75
CA SER A 209 6.68 26.12 22.87
C SER A 209 5.23 26.49 22.57
N ASP A 210 4.84 26.71 21.31
CA ASP A 210 3.55 27.41 21.00
C ASP A 210 2.59 26.66 20.07
N HIS A 211 2.93 25.49 19.54
CA HIS A 211 2.05 24.76 18.61
C HIS A 211 1.37 23.56 19.24
N GLN A 212 0.05 23.47 19.03
CA GLN A 212 -0.75 22.32 19.41
C GLN A 212 -0.30 21.11 18.56
N PRO A 213 0.01 19.95 19.18
CA PRO A 213 0.58 18.79 18.47
C PRO A 213 -0.40 18.17 17.45
N VAL A 214 -1.66 18.58 17.53
CA VAL A 214 -2.80 18.00 16.82
C VAL A 214 -3.72 19.13 16.37
N GLN A 215 -4.19 19.04 15.13
CA GLN A 215 -5.27 19.85 14.60
C GLN A 215 -6.44 18.95 14.16
N ALA A 216 -7.66 19.34 14.51
CA ALA A 216 -8.86 18.67 14.03
C ALA A 216 -9.35 19.34 12.75
N ILE A 217 -9.86 18.55 11.80
CA ILE A 217 -10.53 19.06 10.61
C ILE A 217 -11.94 19.46 11.02
N ASP A 218 -12.30 20.73 10.85
CA ASP A 218 -13.66 21.24 11.06
C ASP A 218 -14.48 21.18 9.76
N ASP A 219 -15.80 21.38 9.85
CA ASP A 219 -16.72 21.15 8.71
C ASP A 219 -16.59 22.19 7.58
N GLU A 220 -15.87 23.31 7.80
CA GLU A 220 -15.72 24.42 6.85
C GLU A 220 -14.24 24.84 6.61
N THR A 221 -13.26 24.01 6.96
CA THR A 221 -11.87 24.50 7.07
C THR A 221 -11.02 24.40 5.80
N PHE A 222 -10.59 25.56 5.32
CA PHE A 222 -9.29 25.72 4.69
C PHE A 222 -8.21 25.58 5.78
N ILE A 223 -7.41 24.53 5.73
CA ILE A 223 -6.32 24.32 6.68
C ILE A 223 -5.06 24.96 6.09
N PRO A 224 -4.38 25.87 6.79
CA PRO A 224 -3.11 26.42 6.32
C PRO A 224 -2.10 25.31 6.05
N GLU A 225 -1.39 25.39 4.92
CA GLU A 225 -0.44 24.36 4.49
C GLU A 225 0.67 24.13 5.54
N GLN A 226 1.05 25.20 6.26
CA GLN A 226 2.03 25.13 7.33
C GLN A 226 1.58 24.22 8.48
N ASP A 227 0.29 24.21 8.81
CA ASP A 227 -0.23 23.42 9.92
C ASP A 227 -0.30 21.94 9.52
N LEU A 228 -0.70 21.63 8.28
CA LEU A 228 -0.69 20.27 7.71
C LEU A 228 0.71 19.63 7.72
N LEU A 229 1.77 20.44 7.65
CA LEU A 229 3.17 19.99 7.63
C LEU A 229 3.80 19.91 9.03
N SER A 230 3.24 20.62 10.02
CA SER A 230 3.87 20.80 11.34
C SER A 230 3.15 20.07 12.49
N CYS A 231 1.91 19.61 12.29
CA CYS A 231 1.17 18.87 13.30
C CYS A 231 0.36 17.71 12.71
N VAL A 232 -0.09 16.79 13.57
CA VAL A 232 -0.95 15.68 13.15
C VAL A 232 -2.36 16.23 12.87
N THR A 233 -2.90 15.91 11.70
CA THR A 233 -4.25 16.32 11.29
C THR A 233 -5.23 15.18 11.54
N GLU A 234 -6.34 15.46 12.23
CA GLU A 234 -7.34 14.46 12.60
C GLU A 234 -8.70 14.73 11.97
N ASN A 235 -9.29 13.70 11.38
CA ASN A 235 -10.73 13.63 11.20
C ASN A 235 -11.34 12.80 12.33
N ASN A 236 -11.75 13.46 13.42
CA ASN A 236 -12.40 12.79 14.55
C ASN A 236 -13.89 12.48 14.31
N SER A 237 -14.44 12.87 13.15
CA SER A 237 -15.82 12.62 12.80
C SER A 237 -16.05 11.15 12.40
N ASN A 238 -17.29 10.70 12.58
CA ASN A 238 -17.80 9.44 12.01
C ASN A 238 -18.05 9.53 10.48
N ARG A 239 -17.74 10.67 9.87
CA ARG A 239 -17.97 10.95 8.44
C ARG A 239 -16.67 11.39 7.78
N ALA A 240 -16.55 11.15 6.48
CA ALA A 240 -15.43 11.69 5.72
C ALA A 240 -15.53 13.22 5.63
N LYS A 241 -14.38 13.88 5.54
CA LYS A 241 -14.27 15.33 5.34
C LYS A 241 -13.46 15.63 4.08
N MET A 242 -13.67 16.80 3.51
CA MET A 242 -12.88 17.28 2.37
C MET A 242 -11.96 18.39 2.84
N ILE A 243 -10.68 18.29 2.50
CA ILE A 243 -9.69 19.34 2.73
C ILE A 243 -9.18 19.87 1.40
N VAL A 244 -8.73 21.12 1.40
CA VAL A 244 -8.09 21.76 0.25
C VAL A 244 -6.62 22.02 0.58
N LEU A 245 -5.72 21.52 -0.27
CA LEU A 245 -4.27 21.70 -0.14
C LEU A 245 -3.70 21.97 -1.53
N MET A 246 -2.88 23.02 -1.69
CA MET A 246 -2.33 23.45 -2.99
C MET A 246 -3.41 23.62 -4.09
N GLY A 247 -4.60 24.10 -3.71
CA GLY A 247 -5.76 24.26 -4.61
C GLY A 247 -6.41 22.95 -5.07
N GLN A 248 -5.98 21.80 -4.56
CA GLN A 248 -6.56 20.48 -4.86
C GLN A 248 -7.40 19.98 -3.69
N LYS A 249 -8.41 19.15 -3.99
CA LYS A 249 -9.34 18.59 -3.00
C LYS A 249 -8.96 17.16 -2.64
N TYR A 250 -8.92 16.87 -1.34
CA TYR A 250 -8.59 15.55 -0.80
C TYR A 250 -9.70 15.08 0.14
N LEU A 251 -10.10 13.81 0.02
CA LEU A 251 -11.07 13.15 0.88
C LEU A 251 -10.38 12.48 2.05
N VAL A 252 -10.67 12.92 3.27
CA VAL A 252 -10.12 12.34 4.50
C VAL A 252 -11.16 11.38 5.11
N PRO A 253 -10.86 10.08 5.26
CA PRO A 253 -11.78 9.09 5.85
C PRO A 253 -12.22 9.45 7.28
N PRO A 254 -13.34 8.89 7.77
CA PRO A 254 -13.77 9.04 9.14
C PRO A 254 -12.76 8.43 10.12
N LYS A 255 -12.63 9.04 11.31
CA LYS A 255 -11.76 8.58 12.40
C LYS A 255 -10.31 8.34 11.99
N SER A 256 -9.80 9.05 10.97
CA SER A 256 -8.42 8.89 10.50
C SER A 256 -7.57 10.08 10.91
N SER A 257 -6.31 9.83 11.18
CA SER A 257 -5.32 10.87 11.47
C SER A 257 -4.16 10.77 10.49
N PHE A 258 -3.51 11.88 10.16
CA PHE A 258 -2.33 11.84 9.30
C PHE A 258 -1.31 12.93 9.59
N LEU A 259 -0.05 12.67 9.23
CA LEU A 259 1.03 13.65 9.21
C LEU A 259 1.68 13.64 7.83
N LEU A 260 1.59 14.78 7.14
CA LEU A 260 2.28 15.02 5.88
C LEU A 260 3.67 15.61 6.18
N SER A 261 4.70 14.77 6.21
CA SER A 261 6.06 15.24 6.44
C SER A 261 7.11 14.29 5.86
N ASP A 262 8.34 14.80 5.75
CA ASP A 262 9.52 13.97 5.44
C ASP A 262 10.04 13.23 6.70
N ILE A 263 10.85 12.20 6.49
CA ILE A 263 11.52 11.45 7.57
C ILE A 263 12.37 12.34 8.49
N SER A 264 12.93 13.45 7.99
CA SER A 264 13.64 14.43 8.82
C SER A 264 12.72 15.16 9.81
N CYS A 265 11.40 15.13 9.59
CA CYS A 265 10.39 15.91 10.30
C CYS A 265 9.34 14.99 10.95
N LEU A 266 9.81 13.96 11.67
CA LEU A 266 8.97 12.99 12.39
C LEU A 266 8.52 13.45 13.80
N GLN A 267 9.09 14.54 14.31
CA GLN A 267 8.82 15.02 15.68
C GLN A 267 7.32 15.24 15.98
N PRO A 268 6.49 15.79 15.07
CA PRO A 268 5.07 15.95 15.36
C PRO A 268 4.35 14.62 15.65
N LEU A 269 4.75 13.54 14.99
CA LEU A 269 4.19 12.21 15.24
C LEU A 269 4.58 11.67 16.63
N LEU A 270 5.77 12.02 17.12
CA LEU A 270 6.20 11.68 18.48
C LEU A 270 5.48 12.55 19.53
N ASN A 271 5.29 13.83 19.23
CA ASN A 271 4.59 14.78 20.09
C ASN A 271 3.08 14.48 20.20
N TYR A 272 2.54 13.72 19.26
CA TYR A 272 1.18 13.19 19.32
C TYR A 272 0.96 12.24 20.51
N LYS A 273 2.03 11.68 21.09
CA LYS A 273 2.03 10.84 22.31
C LYS A 273 1.15 9.58 22.25
N LYS A 274 0.63 9.22 21.07
CA LYS A 274 -0.05 7.93 20.84
C LYS A 274 0.96 6.77 20.75
N LYS A 275 0.52 5.61 21.22
CA LYS A 275 1.22 4.33 21.09
C LYS A 275 0.36 3.39 20.25
N TYR A 276 1.01 2.61 19.40
CA TYR A 276 0.32 1.79 18.41
C TYR A 276 0.53 0.30 18.68
N ASP A 277 -0.56 -0.46 18.65
CA ASP A 277 -0.55 -1.92 18.75
C ASP A 277 -0.17 -2.58 17.42
N VAL A 278 -0.39 -1.87 16.30
CA VAL A 278 -0.03 -2.32 14.97
C VAL A 278 0.69 -1.21 14.22
N ILE A 279 1.88 -1.50 13.68
CA ILE A 279 2.62 -0.61 12.80
C ILE A 279 2.83 -1.32 11.46
N VAL A 280 2.24 -0.79 10.39
CA VAL A 280 2.47 -1.23 9.01
C VAL A 280 3.40 -0.24 8.33
N MET A 281 4.33 -0.73 7.51
CA MET A 281 5.21 0.14 6.72
C MET A 281 5.45 -0.39 5.31
N ASP A 282 5.45 0.50 4.32
CA ASP A 282 5.88 0.24 2.93
C ASP A 282 7.07 1.14 2.55
N PRO A 283 8.29 0.79 2.99
CA PRO A 283 9.44 1.66 2.80
C PRO A 283 9.76 1.93 1.33
N PRO A 284 10.26 3.14 0.98
CA PRO A 284 10.72 3.46 -0.36
C PRO A 284 12.09 2.81 -0.64
N TRP A 285 12.07 1.49 -0.82
CA TRP A 285 13.25 0.66 -1.02
C TRP A 285 14.12 1.11 -2.20
N GLU A 286 15.44 1.09 -2.00
CA GLU A 286 16.39 1.42 -3.06
C GLU A 286 16.22 0.49 -4.28
N ASN A 287 15.99 1.10 -5.46
CA ASN A 287 15.86 0.38 -6.72
C ASN A 287 16.59 1.09 -7.87
N LYS A 288 17.42 0.34 -8.62
CA LYS A 288 18.18 0.85 -9.79
C LYS A 288 17.29 1.45 -10.90
N SER A 289 16.03 1.02 -11.02
CA SER A 289 15.08 1.63 -11.96
C SER A 289 14.58 2.98 -11.44
N VAL A 290 14.26 3.04 -10.15
CA VAL A 290 13.85 4.26 -9.43
C VAL A 290 14.94 5.32 -9.52
N LYS A 291 16.19 4.94 -9.21
CA LYS A 291 17.38 5.80 -9.35
C LYS A 291 17.54 6.44 -10.73
N ARG A 292 17.12 5.74 -11.80
CA ARG A 292 17.19 6.25 -13.17
C ARG A 292 16.01 7.13 -13.56
N SER A 293 14.87 6.94 -12.91
CA SER A 293 13.62 7.64 -13.23
C SER A 293 13.46 8.97 -12.48
N ASN A 294 14.12 9.12 -11.33
CA ASN A 294 13.99 10.25 -10.40
C ASN A 294 12.52 10.60 -10.03
N ARG A 295 11.58 9.66 -10.18
CA ARG A 295 10.14 9.90 -9.97
C ARG A 295 9.73 9.92 -8.51
N TYR A 296 10.56 9.38 -7.61
CA TYR A 296 10.35 9.37 -6.17
C TYR A 296 11.68 9.05 -5.45
N GLY A 297 11.81 9.56 -4.22
CA GLY A 297 12.96 9.31 -3.35
C GLY A 297 13.08 7.84 -2.92
N HIS A 298 14.26 7.47 -2.43
CA HIS A 298 14.48 6.20 -1.74
C HIS A 298 15.18 6.47 -0.41
N LEU A 299 15.00 5.56 0.54
CA LEU A 299 15.71 5.63 1.82
C LEU A 299 16.87 4.65 1.87
N TYR A 300 17.98 5.12 2.47
CA TYR A 300 19.10 4.27 2.81
C TYR A 300 18.82 3.48 4.09
N SER A 301 19.48 2.33 4.24
CA SER A 301 19.35 1.46 5.41
C SER A 301 19.56 2.19 6.76
N TRP A 302 20.48 3.16 6.82
CA TRP A 302 20.72 3.93 8.03
C TRP A 302 19.56 4.89 8.36
N GLN A 303 18.93 5.51 7.36
CA GLN A 303 17.75 6.36 7.56
C GLN A 303 16.56 5.54 8.04
N MET A 304 16.40 4.33 7.51
CA MET A 304 15.37 3.40 7.98
C MET A 304 15.56 3.09 9.46
N LYS A 305 16.78 2.81 9.93
CA LYS A 305 17.07 2.54 11.35
C LYS A 305 16.73 3.73 12.26
N GLN A 306 16.78 4.97 11.76
CA GLN A 306 16.45 6.17 12.55
C GLN A 306 14.96 6.33 12.88
N ILE A 307 14.06 5.56 12.24
CA ILE A 307 12.64 5.61 12.60
C ILE A 307 12.49 5.11 14.04
N PRO A 308 11.88 5.91 14.94
CA PRO A 308 11.81 5.61 16.36
C PRO A 308 10.67 4.63 16.68
N VAL A 309 10.69 3.43 16.09
CA VAL A 309 9.64 2.40 16.27
C VAL A 309 9.43 2.07 17.75
N SER A 310 10.49 1.99 18.55
CA SER A 310 10.40 1.77 20.00
C SER A 310 9.65 2.88 20.74
N ALA A 311 9.68 4.11 20.24
CA ALA A 311 8.94 5.24 20.80
C ALA A 311 7.49 5.31 20.31
N LEU A 312 7.15 4.65 19.21
CA LEU A 312 5.79 4.63 18.64
C LEU A 312 5.01 3.37 19.05
N ALA A 313 5.70 2.26 19.27
CA ALA A 313 5.10 0.98 19.58
C ALA A 313 4.53 0.91 21.01
N ALA A 314 3.33 0.35 21.15
CA ALA A 314 2.81 -0.18 22.40
C ALA A 314 3.53 -1.51 22.76
N PRO A 315 3.46 -1.98 24.02
CA PRO A 315 3.95 -3.32 24.37
C PRO A 315 3.32 -4.41 23.49
N ASN A 316 4.11 -5.37 23.03
CA ASN A 316 3.69 -6.43 22.09
C ASN A 316 3.17 -5.95 20.72
N CYS A 317 3.49 -4.71 20.33
CA CYS A 317 3.13 -4.15 19.03
C CYS A 317 3.55 -5.07 17.88
N LEU A 318 2.61 -5.33 16.96
CA LEU A 318 2.83 -6.06 15.72
C LEU A 318 3.38 -5.10 14.66
N VAL A 319 4.60 -5.36 14.20
CA VAL A 319 5.27 -4.59 13.16
C VAL A 319 5.24 -5.38 11.86
N ILE A 320 4.74 -4.77 10.79
CA ILE A 320 4.54 -5.40 9.48
C ILE A 320 5.25 -4.56 8.44
N THR A 321 6.16 -5.17 7.69
CA THR A 321 6.97 -4.48 6.69
C THR A 321 6.78 -5.10 5.32
N TRP A 322 6.29 -4.31 4.36
CA TRP A 322 6.29 -4.69 2.95
C TRP A 322 7.71 -4.70 2.40
N VAL A 323 8.07 -5.78 1.70
CA VAL A 323 9.41 -5.99 1.13
C VAL A 323 9.30 -6.40 -0.34
N THR A 324 10.10 -5.75 -1.18
CA THR A 324 10.24 -6.16 -2.59
C THR A 324 10.87 -7.55 -2.69
N ASN A 325 10.73 -8.26 -3.82
CA ASN A 325 11.40 -9.55 -4.08
C ASN A 325 12.94 -9.51 -4.17
N ARG A 326 13.59 -8.43 -3.74
CA ARG A 326 15.05 -8.36 -3.63
C ARG A 326 15.50 -8.91 -2.29
N GLN A 327 16.23 -10.01 -2.32
CA GLN A 327 16.70 -10.71 -1.12
C GLN A 327 17.57 -9.87 -0.19
N LYS A 328 18.26 -8.84 -0.70
CA LYS A 328 19.01 -7.91 0.14
C LYS A 328 18.10 -7.14 1.11
N HIS A 329 16.89 -6.78 0.67
CA HIS A 329 15.94 -6.01 1.48
C HIS A 329 15.25 -6.93 2.49
N LEU A 330 14.93 -8.17 2.11
CA LEU A 330 14.38 -9.18 3.02
C LEU A 330 15.36 -9.50 4.16
N ARG A 331 16.63 -9.78 3.83
CA ARG A 331 17.70 -9.97 4.82
C ARG A 331 17.89 -8.75 5.70
N PHE A 332 17.97 -7.55 5.11
CA PHE A 332 18.09 -6.32 5.89
C PHE A 332 16.96 -6.17 6.92
N VAL A 333 15.71 -6.44 6.54
CA VAL A 333 14.58 -6.36 7.49
C VAL A 333 14.73 -7.36 8.62
N LYS A 334 14.98 -8.64 8.30
CA LYS A 334 15.00 -9.73 9.28
C LYS A 334 16.24 -9.73 10.17
N ASP A 335 17.40 -9.45 9.59
CA ASP A 335 18.71 -9.67 10.21
C ASP A 335 19.31 -8.39 10.80
N GLU A 336 18.83 -7.21 10.38
CA GLU A 336 19.36 -5.93 10.85
C GLU A 336 18.30 -4.98 11.42
N LEU A 337 17.24 -4.69 10.68
CA LEU A 337 16.27 -3.66 11.03
C LEU A 337 15.41 -4.08 12.23
N TYR A 338 14.85 -5.28 12.18
CA TYR A 338 14.02 -5.81 13.26
C TYR A 338 14.83 -5.98 14.56
N PRO A 339 16.02 -6.60 14.55
CA PRO A 339 16.89 -6.63 15.72
C PRO A 339 17.23 -5.23 16.26
N HIS A 340 17.49 -4.25 15.38
CA HIS A 340 17.77 -2.87 15.80
C HIS A 340 16.59 -2.22 16.56
N TRP A 341 15.37 -2.54 16.18
CA TRP A 341 14.15 -2.07 16.84
C TRP A 341 13.65 -2.97 17.98
N SER A 342 14.41 -4.00 18.36
CA SER A 342 13.98 -5.02 19.32
C SER A 342 12.69 -5.74 18.88
N VAL A 343 12.51 -5.93 17.57
CA VAL A 343 11.40 -6.66 16.97
C VAL A 343 11.87 -8.10 16.69
N LYS A 344 11.11 -9.08 17.17
CA LYS A 344 11.33 -10.49 16.83
C LYS A 344 10.49 -10.84 15.61
N THR A 345 11.14 -11.32 14.55
CA THR A 345 10.44 -11.86 13.36
C THR A 345 9.58 -13.06 13.75
N LEU A 346 8.33 -13.08 13.28
CA LEU A 346 7.35 -14.11 13.57
C LEU A 346 6.98 -14.93 12.33
N ALA A 347 6.72 -14.26 11.21
CA ALA A 347 6.17 -14.87 10.00
C ALA A 347 6.49 -14.06 8.74
N GLU A 348 6.37 -14.71 7.58
CA GLU A 348 6.35 -14.09 6.27
C GLU A 348 5.02 -14.37 5.59
N TRP A 349 4.33 -13.34 5.11
CA TRP A 349 3.13 -13.46 4.28
C TRP A 349 3.40 -13.02 2.85
N HIS A 350 2.51 -13.37 1.93
CA HIS A 350 2.68 -13.10 0.50
C HIS A 350 1.41 -12.49 -0.09
N TRP A 351 1.52 -11.27 -0.62
CA TRP A 351 0.46 -10.68 -1.44
C TRP A 351 0.62 -11.14 -2.88
N VAL A 352 -0.29 -11.99 -3.34
CA VAL A 352 -0.35 -12.52 -4.71
C VAL A 352 -1.31 -11.70 -5.56
N LYS A 353 -0.85 -11.34 -6.75
CA LYS A 353 -1.54 -10.48 -7.70
C LYS A 353 -2.12 -11.31 -8.84
N ILE A 354 -3.44 -11.28 -8.95
CA ILE A 354 -4.21 -11.98 -9.98
C ILE A 354 -4.98 -11.00 -10.87
N THR A 355 -5.42 -11.46 -12.03
CA THR A 355 -6.38 -10.79 -12.91
C THR A 355 -7.81 -11.03 -12.41
N ARG A 356 -8.80 -10.34 -13.00
CA ARG A 356 -10.23 -10.66 -12.77
C ARG A 356 -10.62 -12.08 -13.22
N SER A 357 -9.80 -12.73 -14.03
CA SER A 357 -9.94 -14.14 -14.43
C SER A 357 -9.28 -15.14 -13.47
N GLY A 358 -8.58 -14.67 -12.43
CA GLY A 358 -7.85 -15.53 -11.49
C GLY A 358 -6.47 -15.97 -11.98
N GLU A 359 -5.99 -15.45 -13.10
CA GLU A 359 -4.64 -15.73 -13.61
C GLU A 359 -3.62 -14.83 -12.93
N PHE A 360 -2.37 -15.27 -12.75
CA PHE A 360 -1.34 -14.37 -12.24
C PHE A 360 -1.11 -13.19 -13.21
N VAL A 361 -0.98 -11.97 -12.68
CA VAL A 361 -0.70 -10.78 -13.51
C VAL A 361 0.65 -10.84 -14.24
N LEU A 362 1.56 -11.67 -13.73
CA LEU A 362 2.85 -12.01 -14.31
C LEU A 362 3.11 -13.50 -14.14
N PRO A 363 3.85 -14.16 -15.04
CA PRO A 363 4.22 -15.56 -14.85
C PRO A 363 4.91 -15.78 -13.50
N LEU A 364 4.49 -16.79 -12.75
CA LEU A 364 5.03 -17.09 -11.43
C LEU A 364 6.56 -17.32 -11.47
N ASP A 365 7.01 -18.05 -12.49
CA ASP A 365 8.42 -18.39 -12.72
C ASP A 365 9.21 -17.30 -13.48
N SER A 366 8.65 -16.09 -13.64
CA SER A 366 9.33 -14.96 -14.28
C SER A 366 10.66 -14.62 -13.58
N SER A 367 11.72 -14.40 -14.37
CA SER A 367 13.08 -14.15 -13.88
C SER A 367 13.28 -12.75 -13.29
N HIS A 368 12.44 -11.78 -13.64
CA HIS A 368 12.65 -10.37 -13.29
C HIS A 368 11.65 -9.82 -12.29
N LYS A 369 10.35 -10.07 -12.52
CA LYS A 369 9.26 -9.61 -11.66
C LYS A 369 8.39 -10.78 -11.31
N LYS A 370 8.08 -10.94 -10.03
CA LYS A 370 7.15 -11.95 -9.53
C LYS A 370 5.75 -11.36 -9.40
N PRO A 371 4.69 -12.18 -9.53
CA PRO A 371 3.31 -11.75 -9.30
C PRO A 371 2.97 -11.67 -7.82
N TYR A 372 3.96 -11.61 -6.93
CA TYR A 372 3.72 -11.49 -5.49
C TYR A 372 4.70 -10.51 -4.84
N GLU A 373 4.36 -10.03 -3.65
CA GLU A 373 5.23 -9.25 -2.76
C GLU A 373 5.23 -9.87 -1.36
N VAL A 374 6.31 -9.67 -0.60
CA VAL A 374 6.49 -10.26 0.73
C VAL A 374 6.11 -9.26 1.81
N LEU A 375 5.44 -9.72 2.85
CA LEU A 375 5.27 -9.01 4.11
C LEU A 375 6.06 -9.76 5.19
N VAL A 376 6.93 -9.07 5.90
CA VAL A 376 7.57 -9.62 7.10
C VAL A 376 6.76 -9.14 8.30
N LEU A 377 6.37 -10.06 9.17
CA LEU A 377 5.64 -9.77 10.39
C LEU A 377 6.56 -10.05 11.58
N GLY A 378 6.65 -9.09 12.49
CA GLY A 378 7.43 -9.19 13.71
C GLY A 378 6.71 -8.57 14.89
N ARG A 379 7.19 -8.84 16.11
CA ARG A 379 6.60 -8.30 17.33
C ARG A 379 7.66 -7.68 18.22
N VAL A 380 7.39 -6.45 18.66
CA VAL A 380 8.25 -5.72 19.60
C VAL A 380 8.37 -6.54 20.88
N GLN A 381 9.59 -6.82 21.29
CA GLN A 381 9.89 -7.49 22.55
C GLN A 381 9.87 -6.45 23.68
N GLY A 382 9.07 -6.72 24.73
CA GLY A 382 9.10 -5.93 25.97
C GLY A 382 10.33 -6.24 26.83
N SER A 383 10.44 -5.61 28.01
CA SER A 383 11.45 -6.04 29.00
C SER A 383 11.13 -7.47 29.47
N VAL A 384 12.17 -8.22 29.87
CA VAL A 384 12.04 -9.62 30.31
C VAL A 384 11.00 -9.78 31.43
N GLU A 385 10.82 -8.77 32.30
CA GLU A 385 9.81 -8.79 33.35
C GLU A 385 8.36 -8.64 32.85
N GLU A 386 8.13 -7.91 31.75
CA GLU A 386 6.78 -7.72 31.18
C GLU A 386 6.33 -8.93 30.35
N THR A 387 7.26 -9.58 29.66
CA THR A 387 6.98 -10.77 28.82
C THR A 387 6.53 -11.97 29.66
N LEU A 388 7.04 -12.10 30.89
CA LEU A 388 6.68 -13.18 31.83
C LEU A 388 5.30 -13.02 32.48
N ARG A 389 4.73 -11.81 32.50
CA ARG A 389 3.43 -11.54 33.12
C ARG A 389 2.24 -11.52 32.14
N LYS A 390 2.50 -11.49 30.82
CA LYS A 390 1.47 -11.29 29.78
C LYS A 390 1.50 -12.34 28.64
N SER A 391 2.17 -13.48 28.83
CA SER A 391 2.35 -14.49 27.78
C SER A 391 1.05 -15.11 27.25
N ASP A 392 -0.01 -15.13 28.05
CA ASP A 392 -1.22 -15.92 27.75
C ASP A 392 -2.18 -15.24 26.76
N ASP A 393 -1.92 -13.98 26.40
CA ASP A 393 -2.86 -13.13 25.65
C ASP A 393 -2.38 -12.77 24.23
N VAL A 394 -1.31 -13.42 23.76
CA VAL A 394 -0.64 -13.11 22.49
C VAL A 394 -1.08 -14.09 21.41
N LEU A 395 -1.85 -13.59 20.43
CA LEU A 395 -2.32 -14.41 19.32
C LEU A 395 -1.15 -14.88 18.42
N PRO A 396 -1.10 -16.19 18.07
CA PRO A 396 -0.09 -16.73 17.18
C PRO A 396 -0.30 -16.22 15.76
N ILE A 397 0.80 -15.83 15.11
CA ILE A 397 0.79 -15.43 13.70
C ILE A 397 1.23 -16.64 12.87
N PRO A 398 0.36 -17.19 12.01
CA PRO A 398 0.73 -18.30 11.15
C PRO A 398 1.71 -17.85 10.07
N ASP A 399 2.61 -18.73 9.68
CA ASP A 399 3.58 -18.46 8.62
C ASP A 399 3.00 -18.69 7.22
N HIS A 400 3.57 -18.03 6.22
CA HIS A 400 3.27 -18.20 4.80
C HIS A 400 1.80 -18.04 4.38
N LYS A 401 1.05 -17.13 5.01
CA LYS A 401 -0.31 -16.81 4.54
C LYS A 401 -0.31 -16.02 3.23
N LEU A 402 -1.33 -16.27 2.42
CA LEU A 402 -1.54 -15.60 1.15
C LEU A 402 -2.63 -14.52 1.27
N ILE A 403 -2.34 -13.34 0.72
CA ILE A 403 -3.34 -12.33 0.41
C ILE A 403 -3.48 -12.34 -1.10
N VAL A 404 -4.59 -12.80 -1.65
CA VAL A 404 -4.81 -12.87 -3.11
C VAL A 404 -5.77 -11.76 -3.50
N SER A 405 -5.39 -10.90 -4.44
CA SER A 405 -6.29 -9.86 -4.94
C SER A 405 -5.93 -9.37 -6.34
N VAL A 406 -6.89 -8.72 -6.99
CA VAL A 406 -6.61 -7.91 -8.18
C VAL A 406 -5.89 -6.64 -7.73
N PRO A 407 -4.66 -6.37 -8.21
CA PRO A 407 -3.95 -5.18 -7.77
C PRO A 407 -4.55 -3.93 -8.42
N CYS A 408 -4.43 -2.81 -7.73
CA CYS A 408 -4.65 -1.51 -8.33
C CYS A 408 -3.54 -1.22 -9.35
N SER A 409 -3.90 -0.65 -10.50
CA SER A 409 -2.97 -0.21 -11.54
C SER A 409 -2.14 1.00 -11.11
N LEU A 410 -2.58 1.73 -10.09
CA LEU A 410 -1.78 2.79 -9.46
C LEU A 410 -0.58 2.20 -8.74
N HIS A 411 0.59 2.76 -9.00
CA HIS A 411 1.85 2.24 -8.51
C HIS A 411 1.93 2.29 -6.97
N SER A 412 2.36 1.17 -6.37
CA SER A 412 2.50 1.00 -4.91
C SER A 412 1.20 1.17 -4.12
N HIS A 413 0.04 0.93 -4.72
CA HIS A 413 -1.22 0.85 -3.98
C HIS A 413 -1.42 -0.58 -3.46
N LYS A 414 -1.04 -0.81 -2.19
CA LYS A 414 -1.17 -2.11 -1.50
C LYS A 414 -2.61 -2.34 -1.04
N PRO A 415 -3.07 -3.60 -0.93
CA PRO A 415 -4.36 -3.88 -0.33
C PRO A 415 -4.35 -3.47 1.14
N PRO A 416 -5.42 -2.82 1.63
CA PRO A 416 -5.58 -2.60 3.06
C PRO A 416 -5.52 -3.91 3.86
N LEU A 417 -5.03 -3.83 5.10
CA LEU A 417 -4.75 -5.01 5.93
C LEU A 417 -5.71 -5.16 7.11
N THR A 418 -6.60 -4.19 7.39
CA THR A 418 -7.41 -4.15 8.62
C THR A 418 -8.22 -5.43 8.83
N GLU A 419 -9.01 -5.87 7.84
CA GLU A 419 -9.83 -7.10 7.97
C GLU A 419 -8.97 -8.37 8.02
N VAL A 420 -7.82 -8.38 7.34
CA VAL A 420 -6.91 -9.54 7.34
C VAL A 420 -6.23 -9.70 8.71
N LEU A 421 -5.88 -8.59 9.35
CA LEU A 421 -5.21 -8.59 10.63
C LEU A 421 -6.17 -8.76 11.81
N ALA A 422 -7.46 -8.50 11.63
CA ALA A 422 -8.49 -8.57 12.68
C ALA A 422 -8.52 -9.91 13.44
N GLU A 423 -8.12 -11.01 12.80
CA GLU A 423 -8.06 -12.34 13.40
C GLU A 423 -6.85 -12.55 14.35
N PHE A 424 -5.87 -11.67 14.28
CA PHE A 424 -4.57 -11.80 14.95
C PHE A 424 -4.24 -10.63 15.87
N ILE A 425 -5.17 -9.69 16.00
CA ILE A 425 -5.06 -8.51 16.84
C ILE A 425 -6.32 -8.40 17.70
N LYS A 426 -6.23 -7.65 18.80
CA LYS A 426 -7.38 -7.38 19.66
C LYS A 426 -8.36 -6.44 18.95
N PRO A 427 -9.66 -6.43 19.33
CA PRO A 427 -10.55 -5.36 18.92
C PRO A 427 -10.03 -4.01 19.44
N ASP A 428 -10.42 -2.93 18.76
CA ASP A 428 -10.14 -1.53 19.16
C ASP A 428 -8.64 -1.19 19.35
N VAL A 429 -7.81 -1.62 18.41
CA VAL A 429 -6.37 -1.35 18.39
C VAL A 429 -6.02 -0.02 17.74
N GLU A 430 -4.98 0.65 18.26
CA GLU A 430 -4.40 1.82 17.60
C GLU A 430 -3.43 1.37 16.49
N CYS A 431 -3.71 1.79 15.26
CA CYS A 431 -2.93 1.39 14.08
C CYS A 431 -2.18 2.58 13.47
N LEU A 432 -0.93 2.34 13.05
CA LEU A 432 -0.09 3.30 12.34
C LEU A 432 0.39 2.75 11.01
N GLU A 433 0.21 3.52 9.94
CA GLU A 433 0.83 3.27 8.63
C GLU A 433 1.99 4.25 8.40
N LEU A 434 3.22 3.75 8.27
CA LEU A 434 4.41 4.53 7.94
C LEU A 434 4.72 4.44 6.44
N PHE A 435 5.16 5.55 5.86
CA PHE A 435 5.32 5.73 4.40
C PHE A 435 4.00 5.58 3.64
N ALA A 436 2.90 5.94 4.31
CA ALA A 436 1.56 5.86 3.78
C ALA A 436 1.40 6.74 2.54
N ARG A 437 0.52 6.30 1.65
CA ARG A 437 0.02 7.06 0.49
C ARG A 437 -1.51 7.09 0.42
N ASN A 438 -2.13 6.31 1.29
CA ASN A 438 -3.55 6.13 1.42
C ASN A 438 -3.92 6.31 2.89
N LEU A 439 -5.07 6.91 3.17
CA LEU A 439 -5.66 6.96 4.50
C LEU A 439 -6.65 5.82 4.68
N GLN A 440 -6.68 5.27 5.89
CA GLN A 440 -7.64 4.24 6.31
C GLN A 440 -8.44 4.74 7.53
N PRO A 441 -9.75 4.44 7.62
CA PRO A 441 -10.53 4.78 8.81
C PRO A 441 -9.96 4.14 10.07
N GLY A 442 -9.84 4.91 11.14
CA GLY A 442 -9.29 4.43 12.41
C GLY A 442 -7.77 4.34 12.48
N TRP A 443 -7.05 4.73 11.41
CA TRP A 443 -5.59 4.65 11.35
C TRP A 443 -4.96 6.03 11.46
N THR A 444 -3.80 6.09 12.12
CA THR A 444 -2.84 7.17 11.91
C THR A 444 -1.96 6.84 10.71
N SER A 445 -1.76 7.78 9.81
CA SER A 445 -0.94 7.60 8.60
C SER A 445 0.17 8.65 8.52
N TRP A 446 1.38 8.25 8.16
CA TRP A 446 2.49 9.17 8.01
C TRP A 446 3.24 8.94 6.70
N GLY A 447 3.56 10.02 5.99
CA GLY A 447 4.40 9.98 4.81
C GLY A 447 4.40 11.31 4.04
N ASN A 448 5.41 11.51 3.21
CA ASN A 448 5.53 12.71 2.35
C ASN A 448 4.58 12.70 1.13
N GLU A 449 3.84 11.60 0.93
CA GLU A 449 2.78 11.45 -0.06
C GLU A 449 1.49 10.94 0.59
N VAL A 450 1.28 11.16 1.90
CA VAL A 450 0.22 10.51 2.70
C VAL A 450 -1.21 10.72 2.18
N LEU A 451 -1.47 11.83 1.48
CA LEU A 451 -2.76 12.16 0.87
C LEU A 451 -2.88 11.76 -0.61
N LYS A 452 -1.89 11.07 -1.18
CA LYS A 452 -1.81 10.83 -2.62
C LYS A 452 -3.07 10.17 -3.17
N PHE A 453 -3.56 9.12 -2.54
CA PHE A 453 -4.74 8.38 -3.00
C PHE A 453 -6.07 8.94 -2.47
N GLN A 454 -6.01 10.09 -1.79
CA GLN A 454 -7.18 10.82 -1.28
C GLN A 454 -7.61 11.92 -2.25
N HIS A 455 -6.83 12.17 -3.31
CA HIS A 455 -7.15 13.18 -4.31
C HIS A 455 -8.48 12.87 -5.02
N ILE A 456 -9.34 13.88 -5.16
CA ILE A 456 -10.72 13.73 -5.64
C ILE A 456 -10.83 13.05 -7.02
N ASP A 457 -9.86 13.24 -7.91
CA ASP A 457 -9.83 12.62 -9.25
C ASP A 457 -9.71 11.09 -9.27
N TYR A 458 -9.36 10.48 -8.13
CA TYR A 458 -9.41 9.02 -7.96
C TYR A 458 -10.82 8.51 -7.62
N PHE A 459 -11.76 9.42 -7.36
CA PHE A 459 -13.12 9.10 -6.96
C PHE A 459 -14.14 9.55 -8.01
N THR A 460 -15.28 8.87 -8.00
CA THR A 460 -16.50 9.25 -8.72
C THR A 460 -17.61 9.47 -7.71
N VAL A 461 -18.55 10.34 -8.05
CA VAL A 461 -19.73 10.59 -7.20
C VAL A 461 -20.80 9.58 -7.56
N LEU A 462 -21.22 8.78 -6.59
CA LEU A 462 -22.49 8.06 -6.66
C LEU A 462 -23.58 9.07 -6.33
N GLN A 463 -24.37 9.45 -7.34
CA GLN A 463 -25.61 10.18 -7.09
C GLN A 463 -26.62 9.16 -6.54
N ASP A 464 -27.13 9.41 -5.34
CA ASP A 464 -28.31 8.70 -4.86
C ASP A 464 -29.46 9.06 -5.81
N GLU A 465 -29.89 8.13 -6.66
CA GLU A 465 -31.16 8.26 -7.36
C GLU A 465 -32.25 8.34 -6.29
N SER A 466 -32.91 9.50 -6.23
CA SER A 466 -33.85 9.90 -5.19
C SER A 466 -35.17 9.16 -5.31
#